data_AF-A0A954PJN2-F1
#
_entry.id   AF-A0A954PJN2-F1
#
_cell.length_a   1.000
_cell.length_b   1.000
_cell.length_c   1.000
_cell.angle_alpha   90.00
_cell.angle_beta   90.00
_cell.angle_gamma   90.00
#
_symmetry.space_group_name_H-M   'P 1'
#
loop_
_entity.id
_entity.type
_entity.pdbx_description
1 polymer ?
#
loop_
_entity_poly.entity_id
_entity_poly.type
_entity_poly.pdbx_seq_one_letter_code
_entity_poly.pdbx_strand_id
1 'polypeptide(L)'
;MSVRLQTLDTILAGLMRRYRERVPAVGRILECMRHAGLIRRETDIENDHIAFRTMGAAHLGIASIEKIFLHCGYEKRDAYHFPAKKLNAFWYSPPAPHYPRIFISELRLGDLSPETARII
;
A
#
# COMPACT_ATOMS: atom_id res chain seq x y z
N MET A 1 2.16 15.34 -19.44
CA MET A 1 1.77 14.43 -18.35
C MET A 1 0.71 15.14 -17.51
N SER A 2 -0.38 14.48 -17.12
CA SER A 2 -1.43 15.11 -16.29
C SER A 2 -0.86 15.49 -14.91
N VAL A 3 -1.26 16.63 -14.35
CA VAL A 3 -0.87 17.08 -12.98
C VAL A 3 -1.10 15.96 -11.95
N ARG A 4 -2.19 15.19 -12.09
CA ARG A 4 -2.51 14.06 -11.20
C ARG A 4 -1.44 12.97 -11.19
N LEU A 5 -0.84 12.66 -12.34
CA LEU A 5 0.19 11.62 -12.43
C LEU A 5 1.52 12.10 -11.82
N GLN A 6 1.87 13.38 -11.99
CA GLN A 6 3.03 13.96 -11.30
C GLN A 6 2.84 13.98 -9.78
N THR A 7 1.63 14.27 -9.31
CA THR A 7 1.27 14.14 -7.89
C THR A 7 1.42 12.69 -7.42
N LEU A 8 0.95 11.71 -8.20
CA LEU A 8 1.09 10.30 -7.89
C LEU A 8 2.56 9.87 -7.80
N ASP A 9 3.41 10.28 -8.75
CA ASP A 9 4.85 10.02 -8.73
C ASP A 9 5.49 10.53 -7.44
N THR A 10 5.13 11.76 -7.03
CA THR A 10 5.62 12.40 -5.81
C THR A 10 5.18 11.62 -4.56
N ILE A 11 3.92 11.19 -4.51
CA ILE A 11 3.38 10.38 -3.42
C ILE A 11 4.12 9.05 -3.31
N LEU A 12 4.23 8.30 -4.41
CA LEU A 12 4.86 6.99 -4.43
C LEU A 12 6.36 7.06 -4.11
N ALA A 13 7.08 8.04 -4.66
CA ALA A 13 8.48 8.26 -4.33
C ALA A 13 8.66 8.58 -2.84
N GLY A 14 7.79 9.43 -2.27
CA GLY A 14 7.80 9.78 -0.86
C GLY A 14 7.46 8.62 0.07
N LEU A 15 6.59 7.69 -0.35
CA LEU A 15 6.27 6.46 0.36
C LEU A 15 7.45 5.49 0.33
N MET A 16 7.99 5.22 -0.85
CA MET A 16 9.09 4.26 -1.04
C MET A 16 10.37 4.71 -0.37
N ARG A 17 10.69 6.01 -0.39
CA ARG A 17 11.82 6.57 0.36
C ARG A 17 11.70 6.25 1.85
N ARG A 18 10.57 6.61 2.47
CA ARG A 18 10.32 6.37 3.91
C ARG A 18 10.31 4.89 4.26
N TYR A 19 9.77 4.04 3.39
CA TYR A 19 9.77 2.60 3.59
C TYR A 19 11.20 2.04 3.60
N ARG A 20 12.03 2.43 2.63
CA ARG A 20 13.43 2.00 2.54
C ARG A 20 14.26 2.44 3.75
N GLU A 21 14.06 3.66 4.23
CA GLU A 21 14.72 4.17 5.45
C GLU A 21 14.40 3.31 6.69
N ARG A 22 13.18 2.76 6.77
CA ARG A 22 12.71 1.96 7.92
C ARG A 22 12.90 0.46 7.77
N VAL A 23 13.16 -0.02 6.56
CA VAL A 23 13.31 -1.44 6.24
C VAL A 23 14.67 -1.68 5.56
N PRO A 24 15.78 -1.77 6.34
CA PRO A 24 17.13 -1.93 5.79
C PRO A 24 17.31 -3.19 4.92
N ALA A 25 16.46 -4.20 5.13
CA ALA A 25 16.44 -5.40 4.32
C ALA A 25 16.20 -5.13 2.82
N VAL A 26 15.50 -4.03 2.47
CA VAL A 26 15.27 -3.66 1.06
C VAL A 26 16.61 -3.47 0.34
N GLY A 27 17.52 -2.67 0.91
CA GLY A 27 18.84 -2.44 0.32
C GLY A 27 19.67 -3.72 0.21
N ARG A 28 19.61 -4.57 1.24
CA ARG A 28 20.32 -5.87 1.24
C ARG A 28 19.81 -6.81 0.15
N ILE A 29 18.49 -6.89 -0.04
CA ILE A 29 17.88 -7.74 -1.07
C ILE A 29 18.29 -7.22 -2.46
N LEU A 30 18.21 -5.92 -2.70
CA LEU A 30 18.61 -5.31 -3.97
C LEU A 30 20.08 -5.62 -4.31
N GLU A 31 20.96 -5.51 -3.31
CA GLU A 31 22.37 -5.82 -3.50
C GLU A 31 22.62 -7.31 -3.77
N CYS A 32 21.93 -8.21 -3.05
CA CYS A 32 21.99 -9.63 -3.33
C CYS A 32 21.49 -9.97 -4.74
N MET A 33 20.40 -9.34 -5.20
CA MET A 33 19.87 -9.54 -6.55
C MET A 33 20.85 -9.06 -7.62
N ARG A 34 21.52 -7.93 -7.38
CA ARG A 34 22.57 -7.40 -8.27
C ARG A 34 23.78 -8.34 -8.31
N HIS A 35 24.24 -8.81 -7.16
CA HIS A 35 25.34 -9.79 -7.05
C HIS A 35 25.02 -11.11 -7.75
N ALA A 36 23.77 -11.58 -7.66
CA ALA A 36 23.30 -12.77 -8.34
C ALA A 36 23.03 -12.58 -9.85
N GLY A 37 23.22 -11.36 -10.39
CA GLY A 37 22.97 -11.04 -11.80
C GLY A 37 21.49 -11.02 -12.20
N LEU A 38 20.57 -10.99 -11.23
CA LEU A 38 19.12 -10.97 -11.47
C LEU A 38 18.63 -9.60 -11.96
N ILE A 39 19.31 -8.54 -11.53
CA ILE A 39 19.04 -7.15 -11.93
C ILE A 39 20.36 -6.44 -12.19
N ARG A 40 20.35 -5.45 -13.07
CA ARG A 40 21.50 -4.56 -13.29
C ARG A 40 21.38 -3.29 -12.46
N ARG A 41 20.14 -2.79 -12.31
CA ARG A 41 19.79 -1.57 -11.59
C ARG A 41 18.47 -1.79 -10.84
N GLU A 42 18.20 -0.99 -9.82
CA GLU A 42 16.94 -1.07 -9.07
C GLU A 42 15.70 -0.84 -9.94
N THR A 43 15.81 -0.02 -11.00
CA THR A 43 14.71 0.26 -11.93
C THR A 43 14.35 -0.92 -12.83
N ASP A 44 15.10 -2.02 -12.76
CA ASP A 44 14.74 -3.27 -13.44
C ASP A 44 13.67 -4.05 -12.64
N ILE A 45 13.33 -3.59 -11.42
CA ILE A 45 12.25 -4.16 -10.60
C ILE A 45 11.00 -3.30 -10.72
N GLU A 46 9.90 -3.96 -11.07
CA GLU A 46 8.56 -3.38 -10.99
C GLU A 46 7.92 -3.78 -9.65
N ASN A 47 7.35 -2.79 -8.96
CA ASN A 47 6.58 -3.05 -7.73
C ASN A 47 5.17 -3.51 -8.14
N ASP A 48 4.83 -4.78 -7.85
CA ASP A 48 3.49 -5.30 -8.14
C ASP A 48 2.42 -4.56 -7.34
N HIS A 49 2.62 -4.37 -6.02
CA HIS A 49 1.67 -3.66 -5.17
C HIS A 49 2.30 -3.04 -3.92
N ILE A 50 1.58 -2.08 -3.34
CA ILE A 50 1.84 -1.50 -2.01
C ILE A 50 0.61 -1.74 -1.12
N ALA A 51 0.83 -2.21 0.11
CA ALA A 51 -0.24 -2.51 1.07
C ALA A 51 -0.25 -1.52 2.26
N PHE A 52 -1.43 -0.97 2.54
CA PHE A 52 -1.72 -0.13 3.70
C PHE A 52 -2.62 -0.86 4.69
N ARG A 53 -2.43 -0.55 5.98
CA ARG A 53 -3.29 -1.01 7.07
C ARG A 53 -3.91 0.19 7.76
N THR A 54 -5.20 0.08 8.04
CA THR A 54 -6.04 1.11 8.63
C THR A 54 -6.88 0.53 9.77
N MET A 55 -7.57 1.39 10.50
CA MET A 55 -8.46 1.00 11.59
C MET A 55 -9.88 1.29 11.16
N GLY A 56 -10.80 0.31 11.25
CA GLY A 56 -12.21 0.45 10.82
C GLY A 56 -13.03 1.38 11.74
N ALA A 57 -12.53 2.59 11.97
CA ALA A 57 -13.11 3.68 12.74
C ALA A 57 -13.36 4.88 11.82
N ALA A 58 -14.24 5.79 12.25
CA ALA A 58 -14.52 7.02 11.54
C ALA A 58 -13.22 7.78 11.24
N HIS A 59 -13.03 8.18 9.98
CA HIS A 59 -11.86 8.92 9.49
C HIS A 59 -10.50 8.20 9.56
N LEU A 60 -10.44 6.96 10.05
CA LEU A 60 -9.21 6.15 10.15
C LEU A 60 -9.24 4.87 9.31
N GLY A 61 -10.39 4.53 8.71
CA GLY A 61 -10.58 3.33 7.89
C GLY A 61 -10.08 3.46 6.47
N ILE A 62 -10.47 2.51 5.60
CA ILE A 62 -10.10 2.49 4.18
C ILE A 62 -10.39 3.84 3.50
N ALA A 63 -11.55 4.44 3.79
CA ALA A 63 -11.99 5.72 3.23
C ALA A 63 -11.00 6.88 3.48
N SER A 64 -10.22 6.82 4.56
CA SER A 64 -9.25 7.86 4.90
C SER A 64 -8.07 7.93 3.93
N ILE A 65 -7.66 6.79 3.37
CA ILE A 65 -6.51 6.66 2.48
C ILE A 65 -6.97 6.51 1.02
N GLU A 66 -8.04 5.75 0.75
CA GLU A 66 -8.46 5.43 -0.63
C GLU A 66 -8.71 6.70 -1.46
N LYS A 67 -9.25 7.75 -0.83
CA LYS A 67 -9.55 9.03 -1.48
C LYS A 67 -8.35 9.66 -2.19
N ILE A 68 -7.13 9.45 -1.69
CA ILE A 68 -5.89 9.96 -2.28
C ILE A 68 -5.62 9.26 -3.62
N PHE A 69 -5.75 7.93 -3.63
CA PHE A 69 -5.50 7.13 -4.82
C PHE A 69 -6.62 7.26 -5.85
N LEU A 70 -7.88 7.29 -5.40
CA LEU A 70 -9.03 7.58 -6.28
C LEU A 70 -8.86 8.94 -6.98
N HIS A 71 -8.41 9.97 -6.26
CA HIS A 71 -8.09 11.27 -6.85
C HIS A 71 -6.99 11.18 -7.92
N CYS A 72 -6.01 10.28 -7.74
CA CYS A 72 -4.92 10.05 -8.69
C CYS A 72 -5.30 9.12 -9.87
N GLY A 73 -6.56 8.69 -9.96
CA GLY A 73 -7.06 7.84 -11.06
C GLY A 73 -6.97 6.34 -10.81
N TYR A 74 -6.74 5.90 -9.58
CA TYR A 74 -6.94 4.50 -9.24
C TYR A 74 -8.43 4.15 -9.23
N GLU A 75 -8.75 2.91 -9.58
CA GLU A 75 -10.11 2.38 -9.52
C GLU A 75 -10.21 1.32 -8.42
N LYS A 76 -11.22 1.44 -7.55
CA LYS A 76 -11.51 0.44 -6.52
C LYS A 76 -12.02 -0.85 -7.16
N ARG A 77 -11.53 -1.98 -6.67
CA ARG A 77 -11.83 -3.32 -7.20
C ARG A 77 -12.46 -4.19 -6.10
N ASP A 78 -12.17 -5.49 -6.13
CA ASP A 78 -12.85 -6.49 -5.32
C ASP A 78 -12.67 -6.27 -3.81
N ALA A 79 -13.72 -6.64 -3.07
CA ALA A 79 -13.68 -6.74 -1.62
C ALA A 79 -13.07 -8.07 -1.19
N TYR A 80 -12.22 -8.02 -0.16
CA TYR A 80 -11.72 -9.20 0.53
C TYR A 80 -12.14 -9.17 2.00
N HIS A 81 -12.51 -10.33 2.52
CA HIS A 81 -12.82 -10.53 3.92
C HIS A 81 -11.87 -11.58 4.50
N PHE A 82 -11.23 -11.24 5.62
CA PHE A 82 -10.34 -12.15 6.33
C PHE A 82 -10.88 -12.42 7.74
N PRO A 83 -11.83 -13.36 7.91
CA PRO A 83 -12.52 -13.57 9.19
C PRO A 83 -11.56 -13.88 10.35
N ALA A 84 -10.60 -14.78 10.13
CA ALA A 84 -9.63 -15.16 11.15
C ALA A 84 -8.76 -13.97 11.63
N LYS A 85 -8.49 -13.02 10.74
CA LYS A 85 -7.70 -11.81 11.05
C LYS A 85 -8.57 -10.61 11.44
N LYS A 86 -9.89 -10.74 11.37
CA LYS A 86 -10.87 -9.66 11.60
C LYS A 86 -10.62 -8.44 10.70
N LEU A 87 -10.29 -8.66 9.42
CA LEU A 87 -10.00 -7.59 8.46
C LEU A 87 -11.00 -7.57 7.31
N ASN A 88 -11.29 -6.36 6.81
CA ASN A 88 -11.83 -6.12 5.48
C ASN A 88 -10.75 -5.46 4.62
N ALA A 89 -10.76 -5.67 3.31
CA ALA A 89 -9.83 -5.00 2.41
C ALA A 89 -10.41 -4.79 1.01
N PHE A 90 -9.78 -3.89 0.27
CA PHE A 90 -9.96 -3.74 -1.17
C PHE A 90 -8.60 -3.59 -1.84
N TRP A 91 -8.53 -3.99 -3.10
CA TRP A 91 -7.44 -3.61 -3.99
C TRP A 91 -7.88 -2.53 -4.98
N TYR A 92 -6.92 -1.80 -5.52
CA TYR A 92 -7.15 -0.69 -6.44
C TYR A 92 -6.23 -0.84 -7.64
N SER A 93 -6.79 -0.83 -8.84
CA SER A 93 -6.01 -0.92 -10.07
C SER A 93 -5.41 0.45 -10.43
N PRO A 94 -4.16 0.48 -10.91
CA PRO A 94 -3.49 1.73 -11.22
C PRO A 94 -4.01 2.40 -12.50
N PRO A 95 -3.77 3.71 -12.68
CA PRO A 95 -4.10 4.44 -13.91
C PRO A 95 -3.19 4.10 -15.09
N ALA A 96 -2.04 3.44 -14.87
CA ALA A 96 -1.15 2.95 -15.91
C ALA A 96 -0.37 1.70 -15.44
N PRO A 97 0.05 0.80 -16.36
CA PRO A 97 0.63 -0.51 -15.99
C PRO A 97 1.91 -0.47 -15.14
N HIS A 98 2.71 0.59 -15.24
CA HIS A 98 3.97 0.73 -14.52
C HIS A 98 3.81 1.18 -13.05
N TYR A 99 2.60 1.60 -12.66
CA TYR A 99 2.31 1.94 -11.27
C TYR A 99 1.90 0.69 -10.48
N PRO A 100 2.26 0.59 -9.19
CA PRO A 100 1.87 -0.53 -8.37
C PRO A 100 0.36 -0.53 -8.12
N ARG A 101 -0.24 -1.72 -7.98
CA ARG A 101 -1.58 -1.84 -7.38
C ARG A 101 -1.53 -1.35 -5.94
N ILE A 102 -2.64 -0.83 -5.42
CA ILE A 102 -2.75 -0.49 -4.00
C ILE A 102 -3.66 -1.50 -3.32
N PHE A 103 -3.27 -1.99 -2.15
CA PHE A 103 -4.10 -2.83 -1.30
C PHE A 103 -4.33 -2.10 0.03
N ILE A 104 -5.58 -1.91 0.44
CA ILE A 104 -5.89 -1.22 1.69
C ILE A 104 -6.79 -2.12 2.51
N SER A 105 -6.33 -2.48 3.72
CA SER A 105 -7.10 -3.27 4.67
C SER A 105 -7.41 -2.49 5.94
N GLU A 106 -8.60 -2.64 6.49
CA GLU A 106 -8.97 -2.11 7.81
C GLU A 106 -9.28 -3.21 8.82
N LEU A 107 -8.89 -2.98 10.07
CA LEU A 107 -9.26 -3.80 11.22
C LEU A 107 -10.71 -3.58 11.62
N ARG A 108 -11.50 -4.65 11.72
CA ARG A 108 -12.90 -4.61 12.17
C ARG A 108 -12.96 -4.47 13.69
N LEU A 109 -13.07 -3.23 14.17
CA LEU A 109 -13.00 -2.92 15.60
C LEU A 109 -14.12 -3.57 16.42
N GLY A 110 -15.31 -3.71 15.82
CA GLY A 110 -16.46 -4.38 16.46
C GLY A 110 -16.25 -5.86 16.74
N ASP A 111 -15.27 -6.50 16.11
CA ASP A 111 -14.95 -7.92 16.35
C ASP A 111 -13.89 -8.10 17.44
N LEU A 112 -13.30 -7.02 17.95
CA LEU A 112 -12.28 -7.09 18.99
C LEU A 112 -12.91 -7.33 20.37
N SER A 113 -12.12 -7.81 21.31
CA SER A 113 -12.58 -7.88 22.70
C SER A 113 -12.78 -6.45 23.24
N PRO A 114 -13.68 -6.25 24.22
CA PRO A 114 -13.85 -4.94 24.87
C PRO A 114 -12.58 -4.40 25.51
N GLU A 115 -11.63 -5.26 25.89
CA GLU A 115 -10.32 -4.84 26.40
C GLU A 115 -9.45 -4.27 25.27
N THR A 116 -9.29 -4.99 24.17
CA THR A 116 -8.49 -4.51 23.03
C THR A 116 -9.09 -3.26 22.40
N ALA A 117 -10.43 -3.19 22.28
CA ALA A 117 -11.13 -2.04 21.74
C ALA A 117 -10.98 -0.77 22.60
N ARG A 118 -10.62 -0.87 23.89
CA ARG A 118 -10.35 0.27 24.77
C ARG A 118 -8.93 0.84 24.61
N ILE A 119 -8.00 0.06 24.07
CA ILE A 119 -6.60 0.48 23.85
C ILE A 119 -6.46 1.23 22.53
N ILE A 120 -7.26 0.82 21.54
CA ILE A 120 -7.33 1.38 20.19
C ILE A 120 -8.11 2.69 20.19
#